data_AF-A0A251WCI5-F1
#
_entry.id   AF-A0A251WCI5-F1
#
_cell.length_a   1.000
_cell.length_b   1.000
_cell.length_c   1.000
_cell.angle_alpha   90.00
_cell.angle_beta   90.00
_cell.angle_gamma   90.00
#
_symmetry.space_group_name_H-M   'P 1'
#
loop_
_entity.id
_entity.type
_entity.pdbx_description
1 polymer ?
#
loop_
_entity_poly.entity_id
_entity_poly.type
_entity_poly.pdbx_seq_one_letter_code
_entity_poly.pdbx_strand_id
1 'polypeptide(L)'
;MSKISNPQPLMQDGEMLDEYDLSQAVRGRRHQAKVGLDLPGVQFLTNSNGQRTAVLLSLDVHDALWRSTIGQFTNLPDVQFLIDERNQARSVLLDFADHLSLWQALYDQIIQSVPGYDGDRVKG
;
A
#
# COMPACT_ATOMS: atom_id res chain seq x y z
N MET A 1 31.92 14.95 -25.00
CA MET A 1 30.81 15.91 -24.83
C MET A 1 29.72 15.22 -24.02
N SER A 2 29.59 15.62 -22.76
CA SER A 2 28.61 15.10 -21.81
C SER A 2 27.20 15.59 -22.14
N LYS A 3 26.20 14.70 -22.08
CA LYS A 3 24.80 15.09 -21.90
C LYS A 3 24.26 14.36 -20.68
N ILE A 4 24.28 15.08 -19.56
CA ILE A 4 23.55 14.77 -18.34
C ILE A 4 22.09 15.07 -18.66
N SER A 5 21.24 14.05 -18.78
CA SER A 5 19.79 14.24 -18.79
C SER A 5 19.24 13.93 -17.41
N ASN A 6 19.11 15.02 -16.65
CA ASN A 6 18.11 15.32 -15.63
C ASN A 6 17.30 14.13 -15.04
N PRO A 7 17.54 13.72 -13.78
CA PRO A 7 16.56 12.91 -13.07
C PRO A 7 15.28 13.74 -12.88
N GLN A 8 14.13 13.15 -13.22
CA GLN A 8 12.83 13.76 -12.96
C GLN A 8 12.74 14.15 -11.48
N PRO A 9 12.20 15.34 -11.14
CA PRO A 9 12.06 15.73 -9.75
C PRO A 9 11.16 14.71 -9.06
N LEU A 10 11.66 14.12 -7.96
CA LEU A 10 10.83 13.41 -7.01
C LEU A 10 9.63 14.30 -6.70
N MET A 11 8.45 13.85 -7.11
CA MET A 11 7.20 14.51 -6.78
C MET A 11 7.19 14.72 -5.27
N GLN A 12 7.00 15.97 -4.86
CA GLN A 12 7.08 16.39 -3.47
C GLN A 12 6.09 15.58 -2.64
N ASP A 13 6.60 14.92 -1.60
CA ASP A 13 5.92 13.95 -0.72
C ASP A 13 4.59 14.45 -0.12
N GLY A 14 4.31 15.77 -0.16
CA GLY A 14 3.06 16.37 0.32
C GLY A 14 1.84 16.14 -0.57
N GLU A 15 1.99 16.10 -1.90
CA GLU A 15 0.82 15.92 -2.80
C GLU A 15 0.39 14.44 -2.94
N MET A 16 1.32 13.50 -2.72
CA MET A 16 1.01 12.07 -2.63
C MET A 16 0.21 11.73 -1.35
N LEU A 17 0.34 12.52 -0.30
CA LEU A 17 -0.45 12.35 0.92
C LEU A 17 -1.90 12.79 0.72
N ASP A 18 -2.22 13.75 -0.15
CA ASP A 18 -3.61 14.20 -0.37
C ASP A 18 -4.45 13.26 -1.24
N GLU A 19 -3.81 12.41 -2.05
CA GLU A 19 -4.50 11.33 -2.78
C GLU A 19 -4.85 10.15 -1.85
N TYR A 20 -4.17 10.08 -0.71
CA TYR A 20 -4.28 9.06 0.34
C TYR A 20 -4.69 9.64 1.70
N ASP A 21 -5.03 10.94 1.77
CA ASP A 21 -5.66 11.57 2.92
C ASP A 21 -7.10 11.07 2.91
N LEU A 22 -7.31 9.97 3.62
CA LEU A 22 -8.61 9.33 3.76
C LEU A 22 -9.65 10.22 4.47
N SER A 23 -9.30 11.46 4.85
CA SER A 23 -10.24 12.48 5.31
C SER A 23 -10.70 13.48 4.22
N GLN A 24 -9.93 13.71 3.15
CA GLN A 24 -10.29 14.68 2.09
C GLN A 24 -10.04 14.22 0.62
N ALA A 25 -9.37 13.10 0.35
CA ALA A 25 -8.92 12.68 -0.98
C ALA A 25 -10.02 12.51 -2.05
N VAL A 26 -9.88 13.24 -3.16
CA VAL A 26 -10.79 13.27 -4.31
C VAL A 26 -10.63 12.06 -5.25
N ARG A 27 -9.63 11.19 -5.05
CA ARG A 27 -9.53 9.89 -5.75
C ARG A 27 -9.86 8.67 -4.88
N GLY A 28 -9.60 8.74 -3.57
CA GLY A 28 -9.96 7.69 -2.60
C GLY A 28 -11.45 7.61 -2.25
N ARG A 29 -12.19 8.73 -2.36
CA ARG A 29 -13.64 8.75 -2.03
C ARG A 29 -14.52 7.89 -2.94
N ARG A 30 -14.08 7.52 -4.15
CA ARG A 30 -14.89 6.69 -5.07
C ARG A 30 -14.59 5.18 -5.04
N HIS A 31 -13.41 4.75 -4.60
CA HIS A 31 -13.02 3.33 -4.71
C HIS A 31 -13.08 2.54 -3.40
N GLN A 32 -12.83 3.14 -2.23
CA GLN A 32 -12.89 2.38 -0.98
C GLN A 32 -14.22 2.55 -0.23
N ALA A 33 -14.91 3.68 -0.38
CA ALA A 33 -16.24 3.88 0.23
C ALA A 33 -17.37 3.17 -0.54
N LYS A 34 -17.10 2.65 -1.75
CA LYS A 34 -18.13 2.08 -2.64
C LYS A 34 -18.03 0.59 -2.89
N VAL A 35 -17.02 -0.10 -2.36
CA VAL A 35 -16.92 -1.54 -2.55
C VAL A 35 -16.60 -2.16 -1.20
N GLY A 36 -17.55 -2.91 -0.64
CA GLY A 36 -17.28 -3.89 0.40
C GLY A 36 -16.43 -5.04 -0.15
N LEU A 37 -15.30 -4.71 -0.78
CA LEU A 37 -14.30 -5.65 -1.27
C LEU A 37 -13.59 -6.16 -0.04
N ASP A 38 -13.92 -7.39 0.32
CA ASP A 38 -13.10 -8.17 1.24
C ASP A 38 -11.74 -8.38 0.57
N LEU A 39 -10.68 -7.88 1.20
CA LEU A 39 -9.31 -8.04 0.76
C LEU A 39 -8.68 -9.09 1.69
N PRO A 40 -8.60 -10.37 1.27
CA PRO A 40 -8.12 -11.44 2.13
C PRO A 40 -6.74 -11.09 2.69
N GLY A 41 -6.55 -11.28 4.00
CA GLY A 41 -5.27 -11.03 4.65
C GLY A 41 -4.88 -9.55 4.79
N VAL A 42 -5.80 -8.61 4.54
CA VAL A 42 -5.59 -7.17 4.75
C VAL A 42 -6.47 -6.68 5.89
N GLN A 43 -5.86 -6.14 6.94
CA GLN A 43 -6.58 -5.53 8.06
C GLN A 43 -6.16 -4.08 8.24
N PHE A 44 -7.08 -3.14 8.06
CA PHE A 44 -6.81 -1.73 8.34
C PHE A 44 -6.85 -1.46 9.84
N LEU A 45 -5.86 -0.71 10.32
CA LEU A 45 -5.82 -0.18 11.69
C LEU A 45 -6.25 1.28 11.68
N THR A 46 -7.05 1.66 12.67
CA THR A 46 -7.60 3.00 12.80
C THR A 46 -7.17 3.66 14.09
N ASN A 47 -6.91 4.97 14.05
CA ASN A 47 -6.74 5.77 15.25
C ASN A 47 -8.07 6.00 16.00
N SER A 48 -8.01 6.72 17.11
CA SER A 48 -9.17 7.06 17.95
C SER A 48 -10.24 7.89 17.23
N ASN A 49 -9.88 8.57 16.14
CA ASN A 49 -10.81 9.35 15.32
C ASN A 49 -11.42 8.53 14.17
N GLY A 50 -11.12 7.22 14.10
CA GLY A 50 -11.59 6.33 13.04
C GLY A 50 -10.85 6.48 11.70
N GLN A 51 -9.76 7.26 11.65
CA GLN A 51 -8.94 7.39 10.46
C GLN A 51 -8.03 6.18 10.33
N ARG A 52 -7.93 5.59 9.14
CA ARG A 52 -6.99 4.49 8.89
C ARG A 52 -5.57 5.04 8.87
N THR A 53 -4.71 4.52 9.73
CA THR A 53 -3.33 5.00 9.90
C THR A 53 -2.30 3.94 9.55
N ALA A 54 -2.69 2.68 9.51
CA ALA A 54 -1.80 1.59 9.14
C ALA A 54 -2.59 0.41 8.57
N VAL A 55 -1.85 -0.56 8.05
CA VAL A 55 -2.39 -1.85 7.62
C VAL A 55 -1.54 -2.98 8.17
N LEU A 56 -2.21 -4.03 8.66
CA LEU A 56 -1.61 -5.32 8.94
C LEU A 56 -1.85 -6.22 7.73
N LEU A 57 -0.78 -6.61 7.05
CA LEU A 57 -0.81 -7.52 5.92
C LEU A 57 -0.38 -8.92 6.36
N SER A 58 -1.25 -9.90 6.16
CA SER A 58 -0.95 -11.31 6.43
C SER A 58 0.01 -11.89 5.40
N LEU A 59 1.15 -12.36 5.88
CA LEU A 59 2.15 -13.05 5.05
C LEU A 59 1.69 -14.47 4.70
N ASP A 60 0.84 -15.10 5.50
CA ASP A 60 0.25 -16.40 5.13
C ASP A 60 -0.53 -16.34 3.81
N VAL A 61 -1.12 -15.17 3.51
CA VAL A 61 -1.86 -14.93 2.28
C VAL A 61 -0.97 -14.32 1.19
N HIS A 62 -0.10 -13.38 1.57
CA HIS A 62 0.62 -12.51 0.62
C HIS A 62 2.14 -12.65 0.62
N ASP A 63 2.75 -13.70 1.19
CA ASP A 63 4.22 -13.82 1.29
C ASP A 63 4.94 -13.70 -0.07
N ALA A 64 4.42 -14.32 -1.13
CA ALA A 64 5.02 -14.24 -2.46
C ALA A 64 4.97 -12.82 -3.04
N LEU A 65 3.82 -12.15 -2.88
CA LEU A 65 3.64 -10.76 -3.30
C LEU A 65 4.55 -9.83 -2.49
N TRP A 66 4.57 -10.00 -1.17
CA TRP A 66 5.44 -9.27 -0.27
C TRP A 66 6.91 -9.37 -0.71
N ARG A 67 7.44 -10.59 -0.88
CA ARG A 67 8.83 -10.84 -1.31
C ARG A 67 9.15 -10.21 -2.67
N SER A 68 8.22 -10.35 -3.63
CA SER A 68 8.37 -9.77 -4.96
C SER A 68 8.43 -8.24 -4.90
N THR A 69 7.52 -7.62 -4.15
CA THR A 69 7.44 -6.17 -4.02
C THR A 69 8.66 -5.63 -3.28
N ILE A 70 9.04 -6.17 -2.12
CA ILE A 70 10.22 -5.66 -1.39
C ILE A 70 11.52 -5.86 -2.17
N GLY A 71 11.60 -6.88 -3.04
CA GLY A 71 12.75 -7.09 -3.92
C GLY A 71 12.95 -5.98 -4.95
N GLN A 72 11.93 -5.14 -5.20
CA GLN A 72 12.00 -3.98 -6.09
C GLN A 72 12.54 -2.73 -5.38
N PHE A 73 12.56 -2.72 -4.03
CA PHE A 73 13.06 -1.59 -3.25
C PHE A 73 14.55 -1.78 -2.95
N THR A 74 15.38 -0.82 -3.38
CA THR A 74 16.83 -0.84 -3.10
C THR A 74 17.13 -0.66 -1.61
N ASN A 75 16.33 0.18 -0.93
CA ASN A 75 16.36 0.36 0.52
C ASN A 75 14.94 0.13 1.03
N LEU A 76 14.72 -0.97 1.73
CA LEU A 76 13.44 -1.21 2.38
C LEU A 76 13.35 -0.31 3.63
N PRO A 77 12.27 0.47 3.79
CA PRO A 77 11.99 1.17 5.05
C PRO A 77 11.93 0.18 6.22
N ASP A 78 12.16 0.69 7.44
CA ASP A 78 12.14 -0.14 8.64
C ASP A 78 10.73 -0.63 8.94
N VAL A 79 10.48 -1.92 8.69
CA VAL A 79 9.16 -2.53 8.79
C VAL A 79 9.05 -3.42 10.02
N GLN A 80 7.88 -3.38 10.65
CA GLN A 80 7.60 -4.18 11.84
C GLN A 80 6.86 -5.46 11.46
N PHE A 81 7.26 -6.58 12.07
CA PHE A 81 6.64 -7.88 11.84
C PHE A 81 5.95 -8.39 13.10
N LEU A 82 4.78 -9.01 12.91
CA LEU A 82 4.18 -9.88 13.91
C LEU A 82 4.76 -11.28 13.73
N ILE A 83 5.44 -11.78 14.76
CA ILE A 83 6.15 -13.06 14.76
C ILE A 83 5.42 -14.04 15.68
N ASP A 84 5.32 -15.31 15.27
CA ASP A 84 4.71 -16.38 16.08
C ASP A 84 5.67 -17.02 17.10
N GLU A 85 5.18 -17.99 17.88
CA GLU A 85 6.01 -18.69 18.86
C GLU A 85 7.16 -19.53 18.25
N ARG A 86 7.17 -19.73 16.92
CA ARG A 86 8.21 -20.45 16.17
C ARG A 86 9.19 -19.49 15.49
N ASN A 87 9.12 -18.21 15.81
CA ASN A 87 9.93 -17.16 15.22
C ASN A 87 9.68 -16.96 13.72
N GLN A 88 8.47 -17.25 13.23
CA GLN A 88 8.05 -17.03 11.85
C GLN A 88 7.22 -15.74 11.75
N ALA A 89 7.54 -14.91 10.76
CA ALA A 89 6.76 -13.70 10.47
C ALA A 89 5.39 -14.11 9.87
N ARG A 90 4.31 -13.78 10.57
CA ARG A 90 2.92 -14.06 10.16
C ARG A 90 2.28 -12.87 9.48
N SER A 91 2.70 -11.66 9.84
CA SER A 91 2.16 -10.42 9.27
C SER A 91 3.19 -9.32 9.32
N VAL A 92 3.03 -8.34 8.44
CA VAL A 92 3.81 -7.10 8.43
C VAL A 92 2.89 -5.92 8.68
N LEU A 93 3.33 -5.02 9.57
CA LEU A 93 2.66 -3.76 9.87
C LEU A 93 3.28 -2.67 9.01
N LEU A 94 2.42 -1.99 8.24
CA LEU A 94 2.81 -0.84 7.42
C LEU A 94 2.07 0.39 7.95
N ASP A 95 2.78 1.22 8.70
CA ASP A 95 2.33 2.57 9.07
C ASP A 95 2.29 3.46 7.83
N PHE A 96 1.16 4.11 7.56
CA PHE A 96 1.03 4.94 6.36
C PHE A 96 1.89 6.21 6.40
N ALA A 97 2.32 6.69 7.57
CA ALA A 97 3.25 7.81 7.63
C ALA A 97 4.61 7.45 6.99
N ASP A 98 5.07 6.22 7.19
CA ASP A 98 6.41 5.79 6.79
C ASP A 98 6.42 4.84 5.57
N HIS A 99 5.31 4.13 5.32
CA HIS A 99 5.24 3.01 4.40
C HIS A 99 4.20 3.18 3.29
N LEU A 100 3.69 4.39 3.06
CA LEU A 100 2.60 4.62 2.11
C LEU A 100 2.91 4.07 0.71
N SER A 101 4.09 4.41 0.16
CA SER A 101 4.49 3.97 -1.18
C SER A 101 4.61 2.45 -1.29
N LEU A 102 5.09 1.79 -0.24
CA LEU A 102 5.17 0.33 -0.18
C LEU A 102 3.77 -0.29 -0.12
N TRP A 103 2.87 0.28 0.67
CA TRP A 103 1.48 -0.15 0.73
C TRP A 103 0.77 0.02 -0.62
N GLN A 104 0.95 1.15 -1.32
CA GLN A 104 0.37 1.39 -2.65
C GLN A 104 0.78 0.30 -3.64
N ALA A 105 2.07 -0.02 -3.71
CA ALA A 105 2.59 -1.05 -4.61
C ALA A 105 2.02 -2.45 -4.32
N LEU A 106 1.72 -2.74 -3.06
CA LEU A 106 1.06 -3.99 -2.65
C LEU A 106 -0.44 -3.95 -2.98
N TYR A 107 -1.11 -2.86 -2.61
CA TYR A 107 -2.55 -2.68 -2.78
C TYR A 107 -2.97 -2.78 -4.26
N ASP A 108 -2.22 -2.15 -5.15
CA ASP A 108 -2.50 -2.18 -6.59
C ASP A 108 -2.45 -3.60 -7.17
N GLN A 109 -1.54 -4.43 -6.66
CA GLN A 109 -1.46 -5.84 -7.07
C GLN A 109 -2.54 -6.69 -6.42
N ILE A 110 -2.84 -6.45 -5.14
CA ILE A 110 -3.92 -7.15 -4.42
C ILE A 110 -5.25 -6.89 -5.13
N ILE A 111 -5.58 -5.64 -5.44
CA ILE A 111 -6.88 -5.29 -6.04
C ILE A 111 -7.03 -5.85 -7.46
N GLN A 112 -5.95 -5.88 -8.24
CA GLN A 112 -5.91 -6.53 -9.55
C GLN A 112 -6.18 -8.04 -9.48
N SER A 113 -5.84 -8.67 -8.35
CA SER A 113 -6.11 -10.10 -8.13
C SER A 113 -7.55 -10.40 -7.74
N VAL A 114 -8.35 -9.39 -7.36
CA VAL A 114 -9.73 -9.63 -6.89
C VAL A 114 -10.67 -9.88 -8.08
N PRO A 115 -11.40 -11.02 -8.09
CA PRO A 115 -12.35 -11.31 -9.17
C PRO A 115 -13.41 -10.21 -9.31
N GLY A 116 -13.56 -9.67 -10.52
CA GLY A 116 -14.50 -8.60 -10.83
C GLY A 116 -13.93 -7.17 -10.69
N TYR A 117 -12.65 -7.01 -10.34
CA TYR A 117 -11.96 -5.74 -10.52
C TYR A 117 -11.71 -5.48 -12.01
N ASP A 118 -12.53 -4.60 -12.61
CA ASP A 118 -12.39 -4.12 -13.98
C ASP A 118 -11.62 -2.80 -13.98
N GLY A 119 -10.29 -2.91 -14.00
CA GLY A 119 -9.37 -1.76 -14.01
C GLY A 119 -9.44 -0.90 -15.28
N ASP A 120 -10.25 -1.29 -16.28
CA ASP A 120 -10.28 -0.67 -17.61
C ASP A 120 -11.36 0.42 -17.77
N ARG A 121 -12.18 0.69 -16.74
CA ARG A 121 -13.21 1.74 -16.79
C ARG A 121 -12.73 3.17 -16.50
N VAL A 122 -11.42 3.40 -16.34
CA VAL A 122 -10.87 4.71 -15.94
C VAL A 122 -10.09 5.42 -17.06
N LYS A 123 -10.08 4.88 -18.28
CA LYS A 123 -9.60 5.60 -19.48
C LYS A 123 -10.77 5.88 -20.43
N GLY A 124 -11.64 6.80 -20.02
CA GLY A 124 -12.60 7.49 -20.90
C GLY A 124 -12.18 8.93 -21.07
#